data_AF-A0A1H2ERD0-F1
#
_entry.id   AF-A0A1H2ERD0-F1
#
_cell.length_a   1.000
_cell.length_b   1.000
_cell.length_c   1.000
_cell.angle_alpha   90.00
_cell.angle_beta   90.00
_cell.angle_gamma   90.00
#
_symmetry.space_group_name_H-M   'P 1'
#
loop_
_entity.id
_entity.type
_entity.pdbx_description
1 polymer ?
#
loop_
_entity_poly.entity_id
_entity_poly.type
_entity_poly.pdbx_seq_one_letter_code
_entity_poly.pdbx_strand_id
1 'polypeptide(L)'
;MQEAQTASSTLPKLATVKNLPSCFPLLGLTTAAVHGQIFKSKDRFDSKGRLIPGNGLAETGAIIRRGRKVLIDVDKYAAWLSNGGL
;
A
#
# COMPACT_ATOMS: atom_id res chain seq x y z
N MET A 1 -12.65 -23.59 -27.23
CA MET A 1 -13.50 -22.86 -26.29
C MET A 1 -12.60 -22.40 -25.15
N GLN A 2 -12.32 -21.11 -25.05
CA GLN A 2 -11.63 -20.53 -23.89
C GLN A 2 -12.47 -19.34 -23.44
N GLU A 3 -12.86 -19.40 -22.18
CA GLU A 3 -13.82 -18.51 -21.54
C GLU A 3 -13.23 -17.11 -21.45
N ALA A 4 -13.95 -16.13 -22.02
CA ALA A 4 -13.67 -14.73 -21.84
C ALA A 4 -13.88 -14.37 -20.37
N GLN A 5 -12.80 -14.07 -19.65
CA GLN A 5 -12.85 -13.51 -18.31
C GLN A 5 -13.57 -12.15 -18.37
N THR A 6 -14.84 -12.13 -17.98
CA THR A 6 -15.60 -10.93 -17.67
C THR A 6 -14.90 -10.19 -16.54
N ALA A 7 -14.09 -9.19 -16.87
CA ALA A 7 -13.51 -8.26 -15.92
C ALA A 7 -14.66 -7.45 -15.28
N SER A 8 -15.17 -7.91 -14.15
CA SER A 8 -16.03 -7.10 -13.28
C SER A 8 -15.21 -5.93 -12.77
N SER A 9 -15.40 -4.75 -13.37
CA SER A 9 -14.78 -3.50 -12.92
C SER A 9 -15.39 -3.08 -11.58
N THR A 10 -14.95 -3.71 -10.49
CA THR A 10 -15.25 -3.22 -9.14
C THR A 10 -14.34 -2.04 -8.88
N LEU A 11 -14.93 -0.90 -8.52
CA LEU A 11 -14.17 0.27 -8.11
C LEU A 11 -13.28 -0.10 -6.92
N PRO A 12 -11.99 0.30 -6.91
CA PRO A 12 -11.10 -0.02 -5.81
C PRO A 12 -11.60 0.63 -4.52
N LYS A 13 -11.47 -0.10 -3.41
CA LYS A 13 -11.79 0.44 -2.08
C LYS A 13 -10.65 1.36 -1.66
N LEU A 14 -10.89 2.67 -1.75
CA LEU A 14 -9.87 3.68 -1.45
C LEU A 14 -10.07 4.26 -0.05
N ALA A 15 -9.00 4.24 0.74
CA ALA A 15 -8.91 4.93 2.01
C ALA A 15 -7.87 6.05 1.96
N THR A 16 -8.08 7.10 2.76
CA THR A 16 -6.99 8.04 3.04
C THR A 16 -6.03 7.42 4.04
N VAL A 17 -4.78 7.91 4.10
CA VAL A 17 -3.80 7.47 5.10
C VAL A 17 -4.35 7.57 6.53
N LYS A 18 -5.15 8.59 6.82
CA LYS A 18 -5.81 8.78 8.13
C LYS A 18 -6.86 7.71 8.44
N ASN A 19 -7.61 7.27 7.43
CA ASN A 19 -8.73 6.34 7.62
C ASN A 19 -8.34 4.87 7.46
N LEU A 20 -7.19 4.58 6.83
CA LEU A 20 -6.74 3.20 6.59
C LEU A 20 -6.66 2.34 7.86
N PRO A 21 -6.17 2.84 9.02
CA PRO A 21 -6.24 2.11 10.28
C PRO A 21 -7.62 1.55 10.63
N SER A 22 -8.69 2.32 10.38
CA SER A 22 -10.06 1.89 10.68
C SER A 22 -10.53 0.73 9.82
N CYS A 23 -9.88 0.45 8.68
CA CYS A 23 -10.14 -0.73 7.86
C CYS A 23 -9.57 -2.01 8.48
N PHE A 24 -8.64 -1.90 9.43
CA PHE A 24 -7.93 -3.03 10.06
C PHE A 24 -7.88 -2.91 11.60
N PRO A 25 -9.03 -2.90 12.29
CA PRO A 25 -9.11 -2.57 13.71
C PRO A 25 -8.33 -3.52 14.63
N LEU A 26 -8.10 -4.76 14.19
CA LEU A 26 -7.40 -5.79 14.96
C LEU A 26 -5.88 -5.79 14.75
N LEU A 27 -5.36 -5.01 13.80
CA LEU A 27 -3.92 -5.00 13.48
C LEU A 27 -3.11 -3.99 14.30
N GLY A 28 -3.76 -3.19 15.17
CA GLY A 28 -3.08 -2.13 15.92
C GLY A 28 -2.42 -1.07 15.02
N LEU A 29 -2.84 -0.99 13.75
CA LEU A 29 -2.23 -0.13 12.75
C LEU A 29 -2.47 1.34 13.12
N THR A 30 -1.40 2.15 13.19
CA THR A 30 -1.51 3.58 13.46
C THR A 30 -1.27 4.38 12.18
N THR A 31 -1.81 5.60 12.11
CA THR A 31 -1.53 6.52 10.99
C THR A 31 -0.03 6.76 10.82
N ALA A 32 0.73 6.85 11.92
CA ALA A 32 2.18 6.99 11.89
C ALA A 32 2.88 5.78 11.27
N ALA A 33 2.42 4.56 11.58
CA ALA A 33 2.93 3.34 10.96
C ALA A 33 2.68 3.34 9.44
N VAL A 34 1.47 3.72 9.01
CA VAL A 34 1.12 3.82 7.58
C VAL A 34 2.02 4.83 6.86
N HIS A 35 2.27 6.00 7.46
CA HIS A 35 3.22 6.97 6.90
C HIS A 35 4.63 6.39 6.78
N GLY A 36 5.10 5.67 7.80
CA GLY A 36 6.38 4.99 7.79
C GLY A 36 6.49 3.94 6.68
N GLN A 37 5.45 3.15 6.46
CA GLN A 37 5.39 2.15 5.40
C GLN A 37 5.38 2.79 4.01
N ILE A 38 4.63 3.88 3.81
CA ILE A 38 4.63 4.63 2.55
C ILE A 38 6.01 5.24 2.30
N PHE A 39 6.65 5.80 3.32
CA PHE A 39 7.99 6.39 3.19
C PHE A 39 9.07 5.34 2.86
N LYS A 40 8.91 4.12 3.38
CA LYS A 40 9.78 2.97 3.11
C LYS A 40 9.36 2.17 1.87
N SER A 41 8.38 2.66 1.09
CA SER A 41 7.76 1.88 0.01
C SER A 41 8.66 1.61 -1.20
N LYS A 42 9.71 2.41 -1.38
CA LYS A 42 10.66 2.30 -2.49
C LYS A 42 12.08 2.24 -1.96
N ASP A 43 12.96 1.74 -2.80
CA ASP A 43 14.40 1.82 -2.64
C ASP A 43 14.85 3.27 -2.40
N ARG A 44 15.85 3.42 -1.53
CA ARG A 44 16.43 4.70 -1.15
C ARG A 44 17.90 4.54 -0.81
N PHE A 45 18.66 5.63 -0.87
CA PHE A 45 20.07 5.61 -0.53
C PHE A 45 20.33 6.30 0.80
N ASP A 46 21.29 5.78 1.57
CA ASP A 46 21.81 6.47 2.75
C ASP A 46 22.84 7.55 2.38
N SER A 47 23.33 8.29 3.37
CA SER A 47 24.37 9.32 3.19
C SER A 47 25.72 8.77 2.74
N LYS A 48 25.92 7.45 2.79
CA LYS A 48 27.12 6.73 2.33
C LYS A 48 26.90 6.09 0.95
N GLY A 49 25.78 6.36 0.30
CA GLY A 49 25.44 5.81 -1.02
C GLY A 49 25.03 4.33 -1.00
N ARG A 50 24.72 3.75 0.16
CA ARG A 50 24.25 2.36 0.26
C ARG A 50 22.77 2.27 -0.09
N LEU A 51 22.42 1.26 -0.88
CA LEU A 51 21.04 0.95 -1.21
C LEU A 51 20.33 0.37 0.02
N ILE A 52 19.23 1.00 0.41
CA ILE A 52 18.26 0.50 1.38
C ILE A 52 17.04 0.03 0.57
N PRO A 53 16.74 -1.28 0.55
CA PRO A 53 15.60 -1.79 -0.21
C PRO A 53 14.29 -1.27 0.36
N GLY A 54 13.31 -1.06 -0.51
CA GLY A 54 11.93 -0.77 -0.15
C GLY A 54 11.26 -1.95 0.55
N ASN A 55 10.12 -1.70 1.18
CA ASN A 55 9.31 -2.73 1.85
C ASN A 55 8.33 -3.45 0.90
N GLY A 56 8.42 -3.26 -0.42
CA GLY A 56 7.55 -3.93 -1.39
C GLY A 56 6.16 -3.28 -1.58
N LEU A 57 5.82 -2.23 -0.82
CA LEU A 57 4.48 -1.64 -0.86
C LEU A 57 4.23 -0.86 -2.16
N ALA A 58 5.25 -0.21 -2.74
CA ALA A 58 5.06 0.57 -3.97
C ALA A 58 4.76 -0.33 -5.17
N GLU A 59 5.37 -1.51 -5.20
CA GLU A 59 5.30 -2.51 -6.26
C GLU A 59 3.91 -3.15 -6.35
N THR A 60 3.20 -3.24 -5.22
CA THR A 60 1.81 -3.74 -5.19
C THR A 60 0.82 -2.84 -5.94
N GLY A 61 1.18 -1.56 -6.16
CA GLY A 61 0.25 -0.56 -6.68
C GLY A 61 -0.84 -0.14 -5.69
N ALA A 62 -0.66 -0.38 -4.39
CA ALA A 62 -1.59 0.06 -3.35
C ALA A 62 -1.55 1.59 -3.12
N ILE A 63 -0.40 2.23 -3.37
CA ILE A 63 -0.23 3.68 -3.14
C ILE A 63 -0.70 4.45 -4.38
N ILE A 64 -1.80 5.20 -4.25
CA ILE A 64 -2.37 6.02 -5.32
C ILE A 64 -2.14 7.50 -4.99
N ARG A 65 -1.29 8.16 -5.78
CA ARG A 65 -1.01 9.59 -5.63
C ARG A 65 -1.85 10.41 -6.60
N ARG A 66 -2.72 11.28 -6.07
CA ARG A 66 -3.55 12.23 -6.85
C ARG A 66 -3.30 13.65 -6.37
N GLY A 67 -2.41 14.37 -7.04
CA GLY A 67 -1.98 15.70 -6.62
C GLY A 67 -1.36 15.66 -5.22
N ARG A 68 -1.90 16.46 -4.28
CA ARG A 68 -1.43 16.49 -2.87
C ARG A 68 -2.01 15.36 -2.00
N LYS A 69 -2.91 14.53 -2.54
CA LYS A 69 -3.57 13.45 -1.79
C LYS A 69 -2.89 12.12 -2.04
N VAL A 70 -2.77 11.33 -0.97
CA VAL A 70 -2.40 9.92 -1.02
C VAL A 70 -3.61 9.10 -0.62
N LEU A 71 -4.06 8.26 -1.53
CA LEU A 71 -5.09 7.25 -1.33
C LEU A 71 -4.42 5.89 -1.32
N ILE A 72 -4.99 4.97 -0.55
CA ILE A 72 -4.52 3.59 -0.43
C ILE A 72 -5.63 2.67 -0.89
N ASP A 73 -5.32 1.80 -1.83
CA ASP A 73 -6.16 0.65 -2.17
C ASP A 73 -6.11 -0.34 -1.02
N VAL A 74 -7.24 -0.47 -0.31
CA VAL A 74 -7.37 -1.26 0.92
C VAL A 74 -7.11 -2.74 0.64
N ASP A 75 -7.60 -3.26 -0.48
CA ASP A 75 -7.50 -4.69 -0.79
C ASP A 75 -6.04 -5.05 -1.16
N LYS A 76 -5.36 -4.21 -1.95
CA LYS A 76 -3.93 -4.41 -2.25
C LYS A 76 -3.03 -4.24 -1.04
N TYR A 77 -3.34 -3.27 -0.18
CA TYR A 77 -2.62 -3.08 1.08
C TYR A 77 -2.79 -4.27 2.03
N ALA A 78 -4.01 -4.82 2.13
CA ALA A 78 -4.27 -6.04 2.90
C ALA A 78 -3.49 -7.25 2.37
N ALA A 79 -3.42 -7.41 1.04
CA ALA A 79 -2.63 -8.46 0.41
C ALA A 79 -1.13 -8.32 0.73
N TRP A 80 -0.61 -7.09 0.68
CA TRP A 80 0.77 -6.80 1.07
C TRP A 80 1.04 -7.13 2.55
N LEU A 81 0.16 -6.73 3.47
CA LEU A 81 0.28 -7.09 4.89
C LEU A 81 0.29 -8.61 5.11
N SER A 82 -0.57 -9.33 4.39
CA SER A 82 -0.68 -10.79 4.50
C SER A 82 0.57 -11.52 4.01
N ASN A 83 1.35 -10.91 3.11
CA ASN A 83 2.57 -11.46 2.55
C ASN A 83 3.84 -11.08 3.36
N GLY A 84 3.68 -10.65 4.62
CA GLY A 84 4.80 -10.29 5.50
C GLY A 84 5.22 -8.82 5.42
N GLY A 85 4.31 -7.91 5.05
CA GLY A 85 4.54 -6.46 5.07
C GLY A 85 4.71 -5.81 6.45
N LEU A 86 4.97 -6.59 7.50
CA LEU A 86 5.14 -6.12 8.89
C LEU A 86 6.60 -6.21 9.35
#